data_AF-A0A1B7VJN2-F1
#
_entry.id   AF-A0A1B7VJN2-F1
#
_cell.length_a   1.000
_cell.length_b   1.000
_cell.length_c   1.000
_cell.angle_alpha   90.00
_cell.angle_beta   90.00
_cell.angle_gamma   90.00
#
_symmetry.space_group_name_H-M   'P 1'
#
loop_
_entity.id
_entity.type
_entity.pdbx_description
1 polymer ?
#
loop_
_entity_poly.entity_id
_entity_poly.type
_entity_poly.pdbx_seq_one_letter_code
_entity_poly.pdbx_strand_id
1 'polypeptide(L)'
;MFSRNYSAVFLSLAVLLSSLTACTNSRSAKDLEQSLAADPRLQNNPVPFGTPQIQEVTPNPNTSTIKLPTDFPPDIPIYPNAKLEEVTPANSQNKISIRWQSADPSNLITSFYRQQLPAKNWQIIQQPPDDVEGAFSARRNGLLINLTIQPQTVTQAAPNQPQTATKLLIEYSSNSQDTLTQAVKPLDNSQLTDPVLPNGNNPNIATPPTIQPTNQPETFTTQEFTDIQKAPPEWRSHIQDLATLGVLSIQPKGTKEFLPDKIITRREYARWLVAANNAMYANIPAKKIRLAFPNTQPAFRDILTKDPDFLVIQSLAEAGLIPSSLSGDATAVLFRPDAPLTREQLILWKVPLDTRQALPSANLEAVKQTWGFQDTGNIQPQALKAILADFQNGEQSNIRRVFGYTTLFQPKKPVTRAEASAALWYFGTQGEGISATEALKLKN
;
A
#
# COMPACT_ATOMS: atom_id res chain seq x y z
N MET A 1 20.86 -55.36 61.87
CA MET A 1 19.65 -54.58 61.61
C MET A 1 19.63 -54.24 60.12
N PHE A 2 18.55 -54.60 59.44
CA PHE A 2 18.24 -54.49 58.01
C PHE A 2 18.98 -55.40 57.01
N SER A 3 18.19 -56.32 56.46
CA SER A 3 18.44 -57.18 55.30
C SER A 3 17.18 -57.12 54.41
N ARG A 4 17.40 -57.11 53.08
CA ARG A 4 16.53 -57.65 52.01
C ARG A 4 15.19 -56.90 51.74
N ASN A 5 14.59 -56.85 50.55
CA ASN A 5 14.68 -57.62 49.29
C ASN A 5 14.08 -56.81 48.11
N TYR A 6 14.37 -57.33 46.92
CA TYR A 6 14.05 -57.01 45.53
C TYR A 6 12.60 -56.65 45.10
N SER A 7 12.57 -55.93 43.96
CA SER A 7 11.68 -56.05 42.78
C SER A 7 10.20 -56.39 42.98
N ALA A 8 9.34 -55.39 42.73
CA ALA A 8 8.02 -55.60 42.14
C ALA A 8 7.36 -54.27 41.70
N VAL A 9 7.89 -53.56 40.71
CA VAL A 9 7.08 -52.57 39.95
C VAL A 9 7.51 -52.53 38.48
N PHE A 10 7.41 -53.67 37.80
CA PHE A 10 7.36 -53.75 36.33
C PHE A 10 5.95 -54.17 35.86
N LEU A 11 4.94 -53.81 36.65
CA LEU A 11 3.52 -54.14 36.42
C LEU A 11 2.70 -52.85 36.44
N SER A 12 3.02 -51.93 35.52
CA SER A 12 2.19 -50.74 35.28
C SER A 12 2.25 -50.23 33.83
N LEU A 13 3.08 -50.84 32.97
CA LEU A 13 3.26 -50.41 31.58
C LEU A 13 2.64 -51.38 30.55
N ALA A 14 1.85 -52.35 30.99
CA ALA A 14 1.22 -53.36 30.13
C ALA A 14 -0.32 -53.24 30.04
N VAL A 15 -0.93 -52.19 30.59
CA VAL A 15 -2.41 -52.01 30.59
C VAL A 15 -2.87 -50.78 29.79
N LEU A 16 -1.95 -49.99 29.21
CA LEU A 16 -2.29 -48.83 28.38
C LEU A 16 -1.87 -48.95 26.90
N LEU A 17 -1.38 -50.12 26.47
CA LEU A 17 -1.02 -50.39 25.07
C LEU A 17 -1.92 -51.43 24.36
N SER A 18 -3.05 -51.82 24.95
CA SER A 18 -3.97 -52.81 24.37
C SER A 18 -5.31 -52.24 23.86
N SER A 19 -5.43 -50.91 23.70
CA SER A 19 -6.67 -50.26 23.22
C SER A 19 -6.58 -49.57 21.84
N LEU A 20 -5.62 -49.95 20.98
CA LEU A 20 -5.50 -49.38 19.62
C LEU A 20 -5.33 -50.41 18.49
N THR A 21 -5.86 -51.63 18.66
CA THR A 21 -6.01 -52.58 17.53
C THR A 21 -7.43 -53.12 17.47
N ALA A 22 -8.39 -52.24 17.21
CA ALA A 22 -9.72 -52.61 16.73
C ALA A 22 -10.43 -51.39 16.15
N CYS A 23 -10.18 -51.06 14.88
CA CYS A 23 -11.11 -50.36 13.98
C CYS A 23 -10.55 -50.34 12.55
N THR A 24 -10.39 -51.51 11.93
CA THR A 24 -10.17 -51.62 10.47
C THR A 24 -11.32 -52.38 9.83
N ASN A 25 -12.57 -52.06 10.19
CA ASN A 25 -13.75 -52.54 9.44
C ASN A 25 -15.04 -51.76 9.80
N SER A 26 -14.99 -50.43 9.92
CA SER A 26 -16.20 -49.63 10.07
C SER A 26 -16.76 -49.25 8.70
N ARG A 27 -18.11 -49.25 8.59
CA ARG A 27 -18.87 -48.94 7.36
C ARG A 27 -18.45 -47.62 6.71
N SER A 28 -18.04 -46.65 7.51
CA SER A 28 -17.59 -45.32 7.07
C SER A 28 -16.32 -45.34 6.20
N ALA A 29 -15.45 -46.35 6.34
CA ALA A 29 -14.28 -46.50 5.48
C ALA A 29 -14.66 -47.04 4.08
N LYS A 30 -15.69 -47.88 3.99
CA LYS A 30 -16.20 -48.42 2.71
C LYS A 30 -16.93 -47.36 1.89
N ASP A 31 -17.63 -46.43 2.54
CA ASP A 31 -18.28 -45.31 1.85
C ASP A 31 -17.27 -44.30 1.29
N LEU A 32 -16.13 -44.11 1.97
CA LEU A 32 -15.05 -43.25 1.47
C LEU A 32 -14.32 -43.88 0.28
N GLU A 33 -14.08 -45.19 0.33
CA GLU A 33 -13.48 -45.97 -0.77
C GLU A 33 -14.39 -46.02 -2.01
N GLN A 34 -15.72 -46.05 -1.83
CA GLN A 34 -16.69 -45.91 -2.93
C GLN A 34 -16.81 -44.49 -3.48
N SER A 35 -16.57 -43.46 -2.65
CA SER A 35 -16.57 -42.06 -3.10
C SER A 35 -15.32 -41.67 -3.91
N LEU A 36 -14.23 -42.41 -3.74
CA LEU A 36 -12.96 -42.22 -4.45
C LEU A 36 -12.75 -43.24 -5.58
N ALA A 37 -13.64 -44.22 -5.72
CA ALA A 37 -13.63 -45.14 -6.85
C ALA A 37 -13.93 -44.36 -8.15
N ALA A 38 -13.17 -44.65 -9.21
CA ALA A 38 -13.38 -44.03 -10.51
C ALA A 38 -14.81 -44.28 -11.02
N ASP A 39 -15.45 -43.23 -11.54
CA ASP A 39 -16.80 -43.31 -12.09
C ASP A 39 -16.90 -44.46 -13.12
N PRO A 40 -17.76 -45.48 -12.89
CA PRO A 40 -17.89 -46.63 -13.79
C PRO A 40 -18.32 -46.24 -15.20
N ARG A 41 -18.81 -45.00 -15.41
CA ARG A 41 -19.20 -44.49 -16.71
C ARG A 41 -18.03 -44.09 -17.60
N LEU A 42 -16.80 -44.10 -17.08
CA LEU A 42 -15.58 -43.85 -17.87
C LEU A 42 -14.95 -45.12 -18.46
N GLN A 43 -15.43 -46.33 -18.13
CA GLN A 43 -14.92 -47.58 -18.71
C GLN A 43 -15.35 -47.80 -20.17
N ASN A 44 -16.34 -47.05 -20.66
CA ASN A 44 -16.90 -47.23 -22.01
C ASN A 44 -16.52 -46.14 -23.01
N ASN A 45 -15.53 -45.29 -22.71
CA ASN A 45 -15.03 -44.33 -23.70
C ASN A 45 -13.51 -44.13 -23.55
N PRO A 46 -12.69 -44.77 -24.40
CA PRO A 46 -11.28 -44.46 -24.44
C PRO A 46 -11.13 -43.06 -25.07
N VAL A 47 -10.70 -42.07 -24.28
CA VAL A 47 -10.26 -40.78 -24.80
C VAL A 47 -8.78 -40.91 -25.17
N PRO A 48 -8.39 -40.86 -26.45
CA PRO A 48 -6.98 -40.84 -26.83
C PRO A 48 -6.42 -39.44 -26.59
N PHE A 49 -5.22 -39.38 -26.01
CA PHE A 49 -4.39 -38.17 -26.00
C PHE A 49 -4.24 -37.63 -27.43
N GLY A 50 -4.50 -36.34 -27.59
CA GLY A 50 -4.66 -35.68 -28.87
C GLY A 50 -3.40 -35.63 -29.74
N THR A 51 -3.63 -35.82 -31.04
CA THR A 51 -3.04 -34.99 -32.10
C THR A 51 -4.16 -34.58 -33.07
N PRO A 52 -4.04 -33.42 -33.74
CA PRO A 52 -5.19 -32.62 -34.15
C PRO A 52 -5.62 -32.93 -35.59
N GLN A 53 -6.87 -33.35 -35.81
CA GLN A 53 -7.55 -33.17 -37.10
C GLN A 53 -9.07 -32.95 -36.94
N ILE A 54 -9.44 -31.71 -37.21
CA ILE A 54 -10.58 -31.23 -38.02
C ILE A 54 -11.77 -32.19 -38.14
N GLN A 55 -12.85 -31.89 -37.44
CA GLN A 55 -14.20 -32.28 -37.84
C GLN A 55 -15.13 -31.08 -37.78
N GLU A 56 -15.83 -30.87 -38.90
CA GLU A 56 -16.82 -29.83 -39.17
C GLU A 56 -17.94 -29.85 -38.13
N VAL A 57 -18.27 -28.67 -37.61
CA VAL A 57 -19.44 -28.44 -36.77
C VAL A 57 -20.45 -27.64 -37.59
N THR A 58 -21.58 -28.26 -37.88
CA THR A 58 -22.82 -27.62 -38.34
C THR A 58 -23.17 -26.42 -37.43
N PRO A 59 -23.54 -25.26 -38.00
CA PRO A 59 -23.65 -24.01 -37.25
C PRO A 59 -24.84 -24.03 -36.30
N ASN A 60 -24.56 -24.00 -34.99
CA ASN A 60 -25.51 -23.69 -33.95
C ASN A 60 -25.71 -22.15 -33.91
N PRO A 61 -26.92 -21.61 -34.17
CA PRO A 61 -27.12 -20.18 -34.37
C PRO A 61 -27.33 -19.46 -33.04
N ASN A 62 -26.33 -19.39 -32.15
CA ASN A 62 -26.30 -18.50 -30.97
C ASN A 62 -24.90 -18.39 -30.33
N THR A 63 -23.88 -18.07 -31.13
CA THR A 63 -22.63 -17.48 -30.61
C THR A 63 -22.53 -16.05 -31.10
N SER A 64 -23.26 -15.16 -30.43
CA SER A 64 -23.11 -13.72 -30.62
C SER A 64 -21.73 -13.32 -30.12
N THR A 65 -20.80 -13.05 -31.02
CA THR A 65 -19.60 -12.27 -30.69
C THR A 65 -20.07 -10.88 -30.31
N ILE A 66 -20.27 -10.61 -29.03
CA ILE A 66 -20.66 -9.29 -28.54
C ILE A 66 -19.46 -8.36 -28.80
N LYS A 67 -19.55 -7.56 -29.87
CA LYS A 67 -18.55 -6.55 -30.23
C LYS A 67 -19.08 -5.19 -29.78
N LEU A 68 -18.18 -4.33 -29.32
CA LEU A 68 -18.49 -2.93 -29.03
C LEU A 68 -19.12 -2.29 -30.28
N PRO A 69 -20.22 -1.51 -30.14
CA PRO A 69 -20.82 -0.82 -31.27
C PRO A 69 -19.80 0.04 -32.02
N THR A 70 -19.85 0.04 -33.35
CA THR A 70 -18.92 0.81 -34.19
C THR A 70 -19.06 2.33 -34.00
N ASP A 71 -20.19 2.76 -33.43
CA ASP A 71 -20.55 4.12 -33.07
C ASP A 71 -20.25 4.47 -31.59
N PHE A 72 -19.55 3.60 -30.86
CA PHE A 72 -19.14 3.91 -29.48
C PHE A 72 -18.17 5.10 -29.44
N PRO A 73 -18.45 6.17 -28.68
CA PRO A 73 -17.61 7.34 -28.66
C PRO A 73 -16.19 7.03 -28.13
N PRO A 74 -15.11 7.27 -28.91
CA PRO A 74 -13.74 6.91 -28.51
C PRO A 74 -13.23 7.73 -27.31
N ASP A 75 -13.92 8.83 -26.99
CA ASP A 75 -13.59 9.71 -25.86
C ASP A 75 -14.01 9.15 -24.49
N ILE A 76 -14.90 8.15 -24.45
CA ILE A 76 -15.31 7.50 -23.20
C ILE A 76 -14.19 6.53 -22.76
N PRO A 77 -13.58 6.71 -21.58
CA PRO A 77 -12.58 5.77 -21.07
C PRO A 77 -13.18 4.38 -20.86
N ILE A 78 -12.52 3.34 -21.38
CA ILE A 78 -12.86 1.94 -21.12
C ILE A 78 -11.86 1.40 -20.10
N TYR A 79 -12.34 0.77 -19.04
CA TYR A 79 -11.47 0.15 -18.04
C TYR A 79 -10.73 -1.07 -18.64
N PRO A 80 -9.38 -1.12 -18.63
CA PRO A 80 -8.60 -2.11 -19.39
C PRO A 80 -8.88 -3.58 -19.04
N ASN A 81 -9.19 -3.89 -17.78
CA ASN A 81 -9.42 -5.26 -17.32
C ASN A 81 -10.91 -5.65 -17.26
N ALA A 82 -11.80 -4.86 -17.87
CA ALA A 82 -13.22 -5.16 -17.92
C ALA A 82 -13.56 -6.01 -19.17
N LYS A 83 -14.44 -7.00 -18.99
CA LYS A 83 -15.00 -7.83 -20.07
C LYS A 83 -16.41 -7.36 -20.41
N LEU A 84 -16.71 -7.25 -21.71
CA LEU A 84 -18.02 -6.83 -22.20
C LEU A 84 -19.04 -7.95 -21.99
N GLU A 85 -20.16 -7.63 -21.33
CA GLU A 85 -21.21 -8.60 -21.01
C GLU A 85 -22.45 -8.39 -21.88
N GLU A 86 -22.87 -7.13 -22.08
CA GLU A 86 -24.11 -6.81 -22.77
C GLU A 86 -24.07 -5.41 -23.39
N VAL A 87 -24.70 -5.26 -24.55
CA VAL A 87 -24.91 -3.96 -25.22
C VAL A 87 -26.40 -3.81 -25.50
N THR A 88 -27.02 -2.77 -24.96
CA THR A 88 -28.40 -2.39 -25.25
C THR A 88 -28.40 -1.16 -26.16
N PRO A 89 -28.90 -1.25 -27.40
CA PRO A 89 -28.94 -0.15 -28.35
C PRO A 89 -29.90 0.96 -27.91
N ALA A 90 -29.83 2.11 -28.57
CA ALA A 90 -30.56 3.33 -28.21
C ALA A 90 -32.06 3.07 -27.99
N ASN A 91 -32.54 3.39 -26.80
CA ASN A 91 -33.97 3.32 -26.45
C ASN A 91 -34.72 4.59 -26.91
N SER A 92 -36.03 4.69 -26.62
CA SER A 92 -36.87 5.86 -26.96
C SER A 92 -36.41 7.20 -26.38
N GLN A 93 -35.37 7.21 -25.54
CA GLN A 93 -34.73 8.40 -24.95
C GLN A 93 -33.34 8.67 -25.54
N ASN A 94 -32.99 7.99 -26.64
CA ASN A 94 -31.70 8.09 -27.34
C ASN A 94 -30.48 7.77 -26.44
N LYS A 95 -30.67 6.85 -25.49
CA LYS A 95 -29.67 6.43 -24.49
C LYS A 95 -29.19 5.02 -24.82
N ILE A 96 -27.88 4.86 -24.97
CA ILE A 96 -27.22 3.56 -25.20
C ILE A 96 -26.62 3.10 -23.86
N SER A 97 -26.80 1.82 -23.52
CA SER A 97 -26.31 1.26 -22.26
C SER A 97 -25.41 0.06 -22.52
N ILE A 98 -24.22 0.05 -21.93
CA ILE A 98 -23.21 -0.99 -22.12
C ILE A 98 -22.77 -1.51 -20.76
N ARG A 99 -22.86 -2.83 -20.58
CA ARG A 99 -22.52 -3.51 -19.34
C ARG A 99 -21.19 -4.24 -19.46
N TRP A 100 -20.34 -4.03 -18.46
CA TRP A 100 -19.06 -4.69 -18.34
C TRP A 100 -18.92 -5.35 -16.96
N GLN A 101 -18.05 -6.35 -16.89
CA GLN A 101 -17.68 -7.03 -15.65
C GLN A 101 -16.16 -7.10 -15.52
N SER A 102 -15.65 -6.79 -14.33
CA SER A 102 -14.23 -6.91 -13.99
C SER A 102 -14.05 -7.77 -12.76
N ALA A 103 -12.94 -8.50 -12.68
CA ALA A 103 -12.52 -9.19 -11.47
C ALA A 103 -11.81 -8.27 -10.46
N ASP A 104 -11.47 -7.05 -10.90
CA ASP A 104 -10.82 -6.06 -10.05
C ASP A 104 -11.83 -5.47 -9.06
N PRO A 105 -11.39 -5.12 -7.85
CA PRO A 105 -12.25 -4.49 -6.85
C PRO A 105 -12.70 -3.09 -7.30
N SER A 106 -13.88 -2.69 -6.84
CA SER A 106 -14.56 -1.48 -7.32
C SER A 106 -13.78 -0.19 -7.07
N ASN A 107 -12.95 -0.13 -6.03
CA ASN A 107 -12.08 1.00 -5.73
C ASN A 107 -11.03 1.30 -6.80
N LEU A 108 -10.50 0.27 -7.47
CA LEU A 108 -9.56 0.48 -8.59
C LEU A 108 -10.27 1.08 -9.80
N ILE A 109 -11.49 0.60 -10.08
CA ILE A 109 -12.30 1.06 -11.20
C ILE A 109 -12.79 2.49 -10.96
N THR A 110 -13.27 2.79 -9.76
CA THR A 110 -13.69 4.16 -9.37
C THR A 110 -12.52 5.14 -9.45
N SER A 111 -11.34 4.74 -8.95
CA SER A 111 -10.12 5.55 -9.06
C SER A 111 -9.70 5.81 -10.51
N PHE A 112 -9.79 4.80 -11.37
CA PHE A 112 -9.50 4.94 -12.79
C PHE A 112 -10.38 6.01 -13.44
N TYR A 113 -11.70 5.98 -13.24
CA TYR A 113 -12.60 6.96 -13.84
C TYR A 113 -12.46 8.36 -13.23
N ARG A 114 -12.16 8.46 -11.93
CA ARG A 114 -11.86 9.73 -11.26
C ARG A 114 -10.62 10.41 -11.84
N GLN A 115 -9.63 9.66 -12.29
CA GLN A 115 -8.43 10.19 -12.94
C GLN A 115 -8.62 10.43 -14.44
N GLN A 116 -9.26 9.50 -15.14
CA GLN A 116 -9.35 9.53 -16.61
C GLN A 116 -10.38 10.54 -17.13
N LEU A 117 -11.48 10.78 -16.41
CA LEU A 117 -12.49 11.75 -16.85
C LEU A 117 -11.90 13.18 -16.88
N PRO A 118 -11.27 13.71 -15.81
CA PRO A 118 -10.61 15.02 -15.87
C PRO A 118 -9.44 15.05 -16.87
N ALA A 119 -8.62 13.99 -16.91
CA ALA A 119 -7.48 13.92 -17.84
C ALA A 119 -7.91 13.99 -19.32
N LYS A 120 -9.11 13.49 -19.63
CA LYS A 120 -9.73 13.60 -20.95
C LYS A 120 -10.67 14.81 -21.08
N ASN A 121 -10.52 15.85 -20.25
CA ASN A 121 -11.31 17.08 -20.32
C ASN A 121 -12.83 16.88 -20.20
N TRP A 122 -13.29 15.85 -19.47
CA TRP A 122 -14.71 15.71 -19.13
C TRP A 122 -15.06 16.61 -17.96
N GLN A 123 -16.16 17.35 -18.07
CA GLN A 123 -16.71 18.11 -16.96
C GLN A 123 -17.54 17.17 -16.09
N ILE A 124 -17.05 16.89 -14.88
CA ILE A 124 -17.75 16.06 -13.90
C ILE A 124 -18.92 16.86 -13.31
N ILE A 125 -20.13 16.35 -13.48
CA ILE A 125 -21.38 16.87 -12.90
C ILE A 125 -21.61 16.22 -11.53
N GLN A 126 -21.37 14.90 -11.44
CA GLN A 126 -21.52 14.12 -10.23
C GLN A 126 -20.42 13.06 -10.16
N GLN A 127 -19.91 12.82 -8.96
CA GLN A 127 -18.95 11.75 -8.69
C GLN A 127 -19.38 10.97 -7.44
N PRO A 128 -19.01 9.69 -7.33
CA PRO A 128 -19.20 8.92 -6.11
C PRO A 128 -18.52 9.60 -4.91
N PRO A 129 -19.18 9.62 -3.73
CA PRO A 129 -18.62 10.22 -2.52
C PRO A 129 -17.37 9.48 -2.04
N ASP A 130 -17.37 8.15 -2.21
CA ASP A 130 -16.27 7.25 -1.86
C ASP A 130 -15.89 6.39 -3.07
N ASP A 131 -14.78 5.67 -2.99
CA ASP A 131 -14.29 4.86 -4.13
C ASP A 131 -14.94 3.46 -4.22
N VAL A 132 -15.85 3.11 -3.30
CA VAL A 132 -16.39 1.75 -3.17
C VAL A 132 -17.55 1.46 -4.13
N GLU A 133 -18.50 2.38 -4.27
CA GLU A 133 -19.68 2.22 -5.13
C GLU A 133 -20.26 3.58 -5.49
N GLY A 134 -20.99 3.65 -6.60
CA GLY A 134 -21.71 4.86 -6.99
C GLY A 134 -21.68 5.14 -8.48
N ALA A 135 -22.12 6.35 -8.84
CA ALA A 135 -22.20 6.78 -10.23
C ALA A 135 -21.40 8.06 -10.51
N PHE A 136 -20.72 8.09 -11.67
CA PHE A 136 -20.17 9.30 -12.26
C PHE A 136 -21.13 9.81 -13.33
N SER A 137 -21.47 11.11 -13.26
CA SER A 137 -22.11 11.82 -14.36
C SER A 137 -21.14 12.86 -14.89
N ALA A 138 -20.85 12.84 -16.18
CA ALA A 138 -19.92 13.78 -16.80
C ALA A 138 -20.37 14.19 -18.20
N ARG A 139 -20.01 15.41 -18.62
CA ARG A 139 -20.33 15.96 -19.93
C ARG A 139 -19.10 16.41 -20.70
N ARG A 140 -19.08 16.18 -22.01
CA ARG A 140 -18.05 16.67 -22.93
C ARG A 140 -18.58 16.73 -24.36
N ASN A 141 -18.38 17.85 -25.07
CA ASN A 141 -18.74 18.00 -26.49
C ASN A 141 -20.18 17.56 -26.85
N GLY A 142 -21.17 17.88 -26.00
CA GLY A 142 -22.57 17.48 -26.20
C GLY A 142 -22.88 16.01 -25.84
N LEU A 143 -21.90 15.25 -25.36
CA LEU A 143 -22.06 13.88 -24.88
C LEU A 143 -22.23 13.88 -23.35
N LEU A 144 -23.33 13.33 -22.85
CA LEU A 144 -23.56 13.09 -21.43
C LEU A 144 -23.34 11.61 -21.15
N ILE A 145 -22.51 11.30 -20.16
CA ILE A 145 -22.28 9.93 -19.69
C ILE A 145 -22.76 9.77 -18.25
N ASN A 146 -23.35 8.61 -17.96
CA ASN A 146 -23.62 8.13 -16.62
C ASN A 146 -22.98 6.74 -16.45
N LEU A 147 -21.97 6.66 -15.59
CA LEU A 147 -21.21 5.45 -15.31
C LEU A 147 -21.54 4.98 -13.91
N THR A 148 -22.15 3.81 -13.76
CA THR A 148 -22.44 3.18 -12.46
C THR A 148 -21.45 2.04 -12.18
N ILE A 149 -20.90 2.02 -10.97
CA ILE A 149 -19.96 0.99 -10.49
C ILE A 149 -20.59 0.30 -9.28
N GLN A 150 -20.75 -1.03 -9.36
CA GLN A 150 -21.37 -1.85 -8.32
C GLN A 150 -20.44 -3.01 -7.94
N PRO A 151 -19.97 -3.09 -6.68
CA PRO A 151 -19.23 -4.24 -6.19
C PRO A 151 -20.15 -5.48 -6.08
N GLN A 152 -19.59 -6.66 -6.33
CA GLN A 152 -20.22 -7.96 -6.19
C GLN A 152 -19.30 -8.90 -5.40
N THR A 153 -19.87 -9.64 -4.46
CA THR A 153 -19.16 -10.69 -3.72
C THR A 153 -19.31 -12.03 -4.43
N VAL A 154 -18.19 -12.74 -4.64
CA VAL A 154 -18.20 -14.07 -5.25
C VAL A 154 -18.32 -15.12 -4.14
N THR A 155 -19.51 -15.70 -3.97
CA THR A 155 -19.82 -16.61 -2.85
C THR A 155 -19.31 -18.05 -3.03
N GLN A 156 -18.76 -18.39 -4.21
CA GLN A 156 -18.15 -19.71 -4.51
C GLN A 156 -16.91 -19.55 -5.40
N ALA A 157 -15.86 -18.90 -4.87
CA ALA A 157 -14.60 -18.77 -5.59
C ALA A 157 -13.79 -20.09 -5.56
N ALA A 158 -13.28 -20.54 -6.70
CA ALA A 158 -12.28 -21.60 -6.74
C ALA A 158 -10.98 -21.17 -6.02
N PRO A 159 -10.10 -22.09 -5.58
CA PRO A 159 -8.92 -21.79 -4.74
C PRO A 159 -7.95 -20.71 -5.28
N ASN A 160 -8.05 -20.34 -6.56
CA ASN A 160 -7.22 -19.33 -7.23
C ASN A 160 -8.05 -18.26 -7.97
N GLN A 161 -9.32 -18.05 -7.61
CA GLN A 161 -10.15 -16.99 -8.21
C GLN A 161 -10.25 -15.76 -7.29
N PRO A 162 -10.18 -14.54 -7.85
CA PRO A 162 -10.43 -13.32 -7.10
C PRO A 162 -11.81 -13.36 -6.45
N GLN A 163 -11.88 -13.02 -5.15
CA GLN A 163 -13.10 -13.11 -4.34
C GLN A 163 -14.05 -11.92 -4.53
N THR A 164 -13.66 -10.97 -5.36
CA THR A 164 -14.41 -9.76 -5.69
C THR A 164 -14.69 -9.72 -7.18
N ALA A 165 -15.88 -9.30 -7.58
CA ALA A 165 -16.18 -8.90 -8.94
C ALA A 165 -16.83 -7.52 -8.92
N THR A 166 -16.69 -6.75 -9.98
CA THR A 166 -17.31 -5.42 -10.10
C THR A 166 -18.08 -5.34 -11.40
N LYS A 167 -19.34 -4.94 -11.31
CA LYS A 167 -20.20 -4.66 -12.45
C LYS A 167 -20.13 -3.18 -12.80
N LEU A 168 -19.92 -2.89 -14.07
CA LEU A 168 -19.91 -1.53 -14.61
C LEU A 168 -21.05 -1.37 -15.60
N LEU A 169 -21.78 -0.26 -15.50
CA LEU A 169 -22.78 0.14 -16.47
C LEU A 169 -22.42 1.53 -16.99
N ILE A 170 -22.09 1.62 -18.28
CA ILE A 170 -21.84 2.89 -18.96
C ILE A 170 -23.07 3.22 -19.79
N GLU A 171 -23.67 4.36 -19.52
CA GLU A 171 -24.78 4.87 -20.30
C GLU A 171 -24.39 6.22 -20.93
N TYR A 172 -24.75 6.45 -22.18
CA TYR A 172 -24.44 7.71 -22.86
C TYR A 172 -25.55 8.18 -23.80
N SER A 173 -25.67 9.50 -23.95
CA SER A 173 -26.58 10.15 -24.90
C SER A 173 -25.98 11.45 -25.46
N SER A 174 -26.27 11.76 -26.72
CA SER A 174 -25.89 13.04 -27.36
C SER A 174 -26.98 14.09 -27.13
N ASN A 175 -26.73 15.12 -26.33
CA ASN A 175 -27.64 16.24 -26.13
C ASN A 175 -27.15 17.48 -26.91
N SER A 176 -27.85 17.82 -28.00
CA SER A 176 -27.51 18.94 -28.88
C SER A 176 -28.19 20.24 -28.44
N GLN A 177 -27.90 20.76 -27.24
CA GLN A 177 -28.33 22.10 -26.83
C GLN A 177 -27.28 22.73 -25.90
N ASP A 178 -26.29 23.42 -26.48
CA ASP A 178 -25.63 24.59 -25.87
C ASP A 178 -24.81 25.34 -26.94
N THR A 179 -25.48 26.27 -27.62
CA THR A 179 -24.89 27.47 -28.24
C THR A 179 -25.64 28.64 -27.59
N LEU A 180 -25.01 29.59 -26.90
CA LEU A 180 -24.44 30.79 -27.52
C LEU A 180 -23.72 31.67 -26.47
N THR A 181 -22.80 32.50 -26.97
CA THR A 181 -22.18 33.72 -26.42
C THR A 181 -21.02 33.61 -25.42
N GLN A 182 -19.79 33.76 -25.93
CA GLN A 182 -19.00 34.97 -25.67
C GLN A 182 -18.05 35.26 -26.84
N ALA A 183 -18.05 36.54 -27.22
CA ALA A 183 -17.57 37.07 -28.49
C ALA A 183 -16.04 37.25 -28.53
N VAL A 184 -15.48 36.95 -29.70
CA VAL A 184 -14.12 37.28 -30.12
C VAL A 184 -14.03 38.79 -30.39
N LYS A 185 -12.98 39.43 -29.85
CA LYS A 185 -12.50 40.74 -30.31
C LYS A 185 -11.16 40.52 -31.03
N PRO A 186 -10.97 40.98 -32.28
CA PRO A 186 -9.71 40.81 -32.99
C PRO A 186 -8.71 41.87 -32.55
N LEU A 187 -7.44 41.47 -32.33
CA LEU A 187 -6.32 42.39 -32.39
C LEU A 187 -5.32 41.86 -33.42
N ASP A 188 -5.37 42.50 -34.57
CA ASP A 188 -4.37 42.46 -35.62
C ASP A 188 -3.09 43.15 -35.11
N ASN A 189 -1.95 42.49 -35.25
CA ASN A 189 -0.74 43.14 -35.75
C ASN A 189 0.34 42.08 -35.99
N SER A 190 0.61 41.92 -37.28
CA SER A 190 1.74 41.20 -37.85
C SER A 190 3.06 41.85 -37.45
N GLN A 191 4.05 41.04 -37.04
CA GLN A 191 5.44 41.28 -37.42
C GLN A 191 6.26 40.00 -37.35
N LEU A 192 6.61 39.55 -38.56
CA LEU A 192 7.52 38.46 -38.91
C LEU A 192 8.94 39.01 -38.78
N THR A 193 9.79 38.42 -37.93
CA THR A 193 11.25 38.54 -38.04
C THR A 193 11.91 37.21 -37.69
N ASP A 194 12.80 36.79 -38.57
CA ASP A 194 13.52 35.51 -38.60
C ASP A 194 14.42 35.27 -37.37
N PRO A 195 14.70 34.01 -36.99
CA PRO A 195 15.81 33.69 -36.11
C PRO A 195 17.13 33.59 -36.91
N VAL A 196 18.04 34.52 -36.64
CA VAL A 196 19.45 34.46 -37.05
C VAL A 196 20.23 33.47 -36.17
N LEU A 197 20.93 32.52 -36.81
CA LEU A 197 21.99 31.71 -36.20
C LEU A 197 23.17 32.58 -35.73
N PRO A 198 23.83 32.18 -34.64
CA PRO A 198 25.28 32.33 -34.53
C PRO A 198 25.95 30.94 -34.54
N ASN A 199 26.61 30.64 -35.66
CA ASN A 199 27.68 29.64 -35.72
C ASN A 199 28.99 30.36 -35.36
N GLY A 200 29.79 29.82 -34.44
CA GLY A 200 31.05 30.42 -34.03
C GLY A 200 31.84 29.53 -33.07
N ASN A 201 32.55 28.55 -33.66
CA ASN A 201 33.52 27.66 -33.01
C ASN A 201 34.63 28.43 -32.28
N ASN A 202 34.99 28.02 -31.05
CA ASN A 202 36.32 27.46 -30.71
C ASN A 202 36.44 27.04 -29.23
N PRO A 203 37.45 26.23 -28.85
CA PRO A 203 37.26 25.06 -28.02
C PRO A 203 37.73 25.29 -26.58
N ASN A 204 36.94 24.80 -25.62
CA ASN A 204 37.51 24.32 -24.36
C ASN A 204 36.64 23.18 -23.86
N ILE A 205 37.03 21.96 -24.25
CA ILE A 205 36.44 20.72 -23.76
C ILE A 205 36.92 20.57 -22.32
N ALA A 206 36.16 21.09 -21.36
CA ALA A 206 36.17 20.58 -20.00
C ALA A 206 35.08 19.52 -19.93
N THR A 207 35.50 18.26 -19.92
CA THR A 207 34.67 17.08 -19.72
C THR A 207 33.69 17.26 -18.56
N PRO A 208 32.42 16.82 -18.67
CA PRO A 208 31.52 16.74 -17.53
C PRO A 208 32.11 15.79 -16.49
N PRO A 209 32.01 16.05 -15.17
CA PRO A 209 32.46 15.08 -14.19
C PRO A 209 31.61 13.82 -14.36
N THR A 210 32.26 12.75 -14.80
CA THR A 210 31.78 11.39 -14.67
C THR A 210 31.46 11.17 -13.20
N ILE A 211 30.17 11.05 -12.85
CA ILE A 211 29.77 10.52 -11.55
C ILE A 211 30.11 9.03 -11.60
N GLN A 212 31.36 8.73 -11.25
CA GLN A 212 31.79 7.39 -10.93
C GLN A 212 31.02 6.98 -9.65
N PRO A 213 30.37 5.81 -9.59
CA PRO A 213 29.86 5.32 -8.33
C PRO A 213 31.05 5.12 -7.41
N THR A 214 31.21 6.01 -6.44
CA THR A 214 32.15 5.81 -5.34
C THR A 214 31.61 4.63 -4.53
N ASN A 215 32.04 3.42 -4.90
CA ASN A 215 32.07 2.29 -3.97
C ASN A 215 33.16 2.60 -2.93
N GLN A 216 32.86 3.56 -2.06
CA GLN A 216 33.61 3.76 -0.83
C GLN A 216 32.93 2.87 0.20
N PRO A 217 33.65 1.96 0.87
CA PRO A 217 33.11 1.27 2.03
C PRO A 217 32.67 2.34 3.01
N GLU A 218 31.37 2.41 3.34
CA GLU A 218 30.93 3.16 4.51
C GLU A 218 31.66 2.55 5.70
N THR A 219 32.71 3.23 6.17
CA THR A 219 33.31 2.91 7.45
C THR A 219 32.26 3.22 8.50
N PHE A 220 31.54 2.19 8.96
CA PHE A 220 30.65 2.24 10.10
C PHE A 220 31.50 2.56 11.33
N THR A 221 31.65 3.84 11.67
CA THR A 221 32.17 4.19 12.98
C THR A 221 31.06 3.86 13.98
N THR A 222 31.25 2.78 14.75
CA THR A 222 30.38 2.43 15.88
C THR A 222 30.23 3.67 16.77
N GLN A 223 29.04 4.26 16.76
CA GLN A 223 28.75 5.46 17.53
C GLN A 223 28.32 5.02 18.92
N GLU A 224 29.21 5.18 19.90
CA GLU A 224 28.89 5.00 21.31
C GLU A 224 28.40 6.31 21.92
N PHE A 225 27.24 6.26 22.58
CA PHE A 225 26.64 7.40 23.26
C PHE A 225 26.95 7.40 24.76
N THR A 226 27.31 8.55 25.30
CA THR A 226 27.73 8.70 26.71
C THR A 226 26.56 8.70 27.69
N ASP A 227 25.35 9.00 27.24
CA ASP A 227 24.18 9.25 28.08
C ASP A 227 23.03 8.26 27.87
N ILE A 228 23.30 7.13 27.20
CA ILE A 228 22.30 6.08 26.91
C ILE A 228 21.61 5.54 28.17
N GLN A 229 22.28 5.61 29.33
CA GLN A 229 21.74 5.16 30.62
C GLN A 229 20.54 5.98 31.09
N LYS A 230 20.33 7.20 30.58
CA LYS A 230 19.14 8.01 30.86
C LYS A 230 17.88 7.45 30.19
N ALA A 231 18.03 6.61 29.16
CA ALA A 231 16.89 5.91 28.55
C ALA A 231 16.42 4.73 29.43
N PRO A 232 15.13 4.35 29.35
CA PRO A 232 14.61 3.11 29.93
C PRO A 232 15.47 1.90 29.54
N PRO A 233 15.74 0.96 30.47
CA PRO A 233 16.61 -0.20 30.23
C PRO A 233 16.27 -0.99 28.96
N GLU A 234 14.98 -1.18 28.69
CA GLU A 234 14.44 -1.90 27.54
C GLU A 234 14.78 -1.26 26.17
N TRP A 235 15.12 0.03 26.14
CA TRP A 235 15.43 0.74 24.88
C TRP A 235 16.92 1.00 24.68
N ARG A 236 17.77 0.69 25.68
CA ARG A 236 19.22 0.94 25.57
C ARG A 236 19.84 0.11 24.45
N SER A 237 19.50 -1.17 24.35
CA SER A 237 19.93 -2.01 23.22
C SER A 237 19.39 -1.49 21.90
N HIS A 238 18.13 -1.01 21.87
CA HIS A 238 17.54 -0.47 20.64
C HIS A 238 18.31 0.73 20.10
N ILE A 239 18.65 1.65 21.00
CA ILE A 239 19.45 2.84 20.69
C ILE A 239 20.83 2.41 20.19
N GLN A 240 21.50 1.48 20.88
CA GLN A 240 22.83 1.02 20.49
C GLN A 240 22.84 0.33 19.11
N ASP A 241 21.85 -0.53 18.82
CA ASP A 241 21.75 -1.20 17.53
C ASP A 241 21.54 -0.19 16.39
N LEU A 242 20.62 0.77 16.58
CA LEU A 242 20.35 1.81 15.58
C LEU A 242 21.53 2.78 15.40
N ALA A 243 22.28 3.07 16.47
CA ALA A 243 23.52 3.83 16.39
C ALA A 243 24.57 3.10 15.54
N THR A 244 24.70 1.79 15.75
CA THR A 244 25.63 0.93 15.00
C THR A 244 25.20 0.80 13.53
N LEU A 245 23.89 0.80 13.25
CA LEU A 245 23.36 0.87 11.88
C LEU A 245 23.55 2.24 11.20
N GLY A 246 24.06 3.25 11.91
CA GLY A 246 24.26 4.60 11.39
C GLY A 246 22.96 5.43 11.25
N VAL A 247 21.88 5.02 11.94
CA VAL A 247 20.57 5.70 11.86
C VAL A 247 20.56 6.96 12.73
N LEU A 248 21.12 6.87 13.92
CA LEU A 248 21.00 7.91 14.95
C LEU A 248 22.06 8.99 14.78
N SER A 249 21.72 10.22 15.16
CA SER A 249 22.63 11.37 15.07
C SER A 249 23.06 11.83 16.45
N ILE A 250 24.36 12.03 16.70
CA ILE A 250 24.87 12.67 17.92
C ILE A 250 24.50 14.16 17.98
N GLN A 251 24.06 14.61 19.17
CA GLN A 251 23.74 16.01 19.44
C GLN A 251 24.10 16.44 20.87
N PRO A 252 24.67 17.65 21.07
CA PRO A 252 25.23 18.53 20.04
C PRO A 252 26.39 17.90 19.27
N LYS A 253 26.69 18.40 18.07
CA LYS A 253 27.82 17.87 17.27
C LYS A 253 29.11 17.93 18.10
N GLY A 254 29.77 16.79 18.29
CA GLY A 254 31.02 16.67 19.04
C GLY A 254 30.89 16.22 20.50
N THR A 255 29.69 16.12 21.08
CA THR A 255 29.53 15.74 22.51
C THR A 255 29.38 14.24 22.76
N LYS A 256 29.18 13.43 21.70
CA LYS A 256 28.82 12.00 21.79
C LYS A 256 27.56 11.73 22.63
N GLU A 257 26.68 12.71 22.78
CA GLU A 257 25.40 12.54 23.49
C GLU A 257 24.27 12.15 22.51
N PHE A 258 23.38 11.30 22.99
CA PHE A 258 22.14 10.91 22.32
C PHE A 258 20.95 11.75 22.75
N LEU A 259 20.90 12.21 24.01
CA LEU A 259 19.77 12.95 24.61
C LEU A 259 18.43 12.18 24.56
N PRO A 260 18.27 11.07 25.30
CA PRO A 260 17.06 10.23 25.27
C PRO A 260 15.73 10.98 25.41
N ASP A 261 15.66 11.92 26.35
CA ASP A 261 14.43 12.64 26.72
C ASP A 261 14.13 13.85 25.81
N LYS A 262 15.04 14.19 24.91
CA LYS A 262 14.82 15.32 24.00
C LYS A 262 13.66 14.99 23.06
N ILE A 263 12.75 15.94 22.92
CA ILE A 263 11.64 15.85 21.95
C ILE A 263 12.20 15.84 20.54
N ILE A 264 11.79 14.84 19.76
CA ILE A 264 12.19 14.68 18.37
C ILE A 264 11.36 15.61 17.47
N THR A 265 12.03 16.27 16.52
CA THR A 265 11.34 17.07 15.50
C THR A 265 10.84 16.17 14.37
N ARG A 266 9.86 16.66 13.62
CA ARG A 266 9.33 15.96 12.44
C ARG A 266 10.40 15.68 11.40
N ARG A 267 11.28 16.65 11.14
CA ARG A 267 12.45 16.50 10.25
C ARG A 267 13.41 15.41 10.72
N GLU A 268 13.74 15.44 12.01
CA GLU A 268 14.67 14.47 12.56
C GLU A 268 14.11 13.04 12.48
N TYR A 269 12.84 12.86 12.82
CA TYR A 269 12.19 11.57 12.70
C TYR A 269 12.09 11.10 11.23
N ALA A 270 11.81 12.01 10.28
CA ALA A 270 11.79 11.68 8.85
C ALA A 270 13.14 11.10 8.39
N ARG A 271 14.27 11.72 8.79
CA ARG A 271 15.61 11.18 8.53
C ARG A 271 15.78 9.78 9.11
N TRP A 272 15.47 9.60 10.39
CA TRP A 272 15.66 8.32 11.06
C TRP A 272 14.77 7.23 10.47
N LEU A 273 13.53 7.55 10.11
CA LEU A 273 12.60 6.62 9.48
C LEU A 273 13.14 6.08 8.16
N VAL A 274 13.60 6.96 7.27
CA VAL A 274 14.19 6.57 5.98
C VAL A 274 15.49 5.80 6.18
N ALA A 275 16.39 6.31 7.03
CA ALA A 275 17.68 5.68 7.30
C ALA A 275 17.51 4.28 7.90
N ALA A 276 16.67 4.12 8.92
CA ALA A 276 16.41 2.83 9.57
C ALA A 276 15.82 1.81 8.59
N ASN A 277 14.75 2.18 7.89
CA ASN A 277 14.12 1.32 6.89
C ASN A 277 15.14 0.86 5.84
N ASN A 278 15.92 1.79 5.29
CA ASN A 278 16.84 1.49 4.20
C ASN A 278 18.10 0.72 4.67
N ALA A 279 18.54 0.93 5.90
CA ALA A 279 19.64 0.20 6.51
C ALA A 279 19.24 -1.25 6.82
N MET A 280 18.03 -1.46 7.34
CA MET A 280 17.52 -2.79 7.68
C MET A 280 17.16 -3.62 6.45
N TYR A 281 16.57 -2.99 5.44
CA TYR A 281 16.21 -3.65 4.18
C TYR A 281 17.25 -3.42 3.07
N ALA A 282 18.53 -3.28 3.42
CA ALA A 282 19.60 -3.00 2.46
C ALA A 282 19.68 -4.03 1.32
N ASN A 283 19.39 -5.30 1.64
CA ASN A 283 19.38 -6.45 0.73
C ASN A 283 18.01 -6.74 0.09
N ILE A 284 16.96 -5.98 0.40
CA ILE A 284 15.61 -6.15 -0.18
C ILE A 284 15.19 -4.83 -0.86
N PRO A 285 15.61 -4.59 -2.12
CA PRO A 285 15.37 -3.31 -2.81
C PRO A 285 13.91 -2.88 -2.87
N ALA A 286 12.96 -3.84 -2.92
CA ALA A 286 11.52 -3.58 -2.93
C ALA A 286 10.99 -3.00 -1.60
N LYS A 287 11.71 -3.20 -0.49
CA LYS A 287 11.35 -2.67 0.83
C LYS A 287 12.07 -1.35 1.15
N LYS A 288 12.99 -0.87 0.31
CA LYS A 288 13.66 0.42 0.48
C LYS A 288 12.78 1.59 0.04
N ILE A 289 12.82 2.68 0.79
CA ILE A 289 12.28 3.97 0.38
C ILE A 289 13.27 4.58 -0.62
N ARG A 290 12.79 4.89 -1.82
CA ARG A 290 13.59 5.53 -2.87
C ARG A 290 13.71 7.02 -2.56
N LEU A 291 14.93 7.54 -2.70
CA LEU A 291 15.16 8.97 -2.53
C LEU A 291 14.61 9.75 -3.73
N ALA A 292 13.97 10.87 -3.45
CA ALA A 292 13.50 11.83 -4.45
C ALA A 292 14.66 12.41 -5.27
N PHE A 293 14.34 13.00 -6.42
CA PHE A 293 15.33 13.69 -7.24
C PHE A 293 15.52 15.15 -6.81
N PRO A 294 16.75 15.70 -6.88
CA PRO A 294 17.03 17.09 -6.45
C PRO A 294 16.21 18.19 -7.15
N ASN A 295 15.69 17.90 -8.34
CA ASN A 295 14.96 18.86 -9.17
C ASN A 295 13.44 18.63 -9.18
N THR A 296 12.91 17.74 -8.34
CA THR A 296 11.45 17.52 -8.25
C THR A 296 10.75 18.73 -7.62
N GLN A 297 9.51 18.97 -8.03
CA GLN A 297 8.66 19.98 -7.41
C GLN A 297 8.43 19.66 -5.91
N PRO A 298 8.71 20.61 -4.99
CA PRO A 298 8.48 20.39 -3.58
C PRO A 298 7.02 20.09 -3.24
N ALA A 299 6.79 19.05 -2.45
CA ALA A 299 5.46 18.70 -1.92
C ALA A 299 4.98 19.68 -0.82
N PHE A 300 5.91 20.41 -0.19
CA PHE A 300 5.63 21.33 0.91
C PHE A 300 6.23 22.71 0.64
N ARG A 301 5.51 23.77 0.99
CA ARG A 301 5.95 25.16 0.72
C ARG A 301 7.10 25.62 1.62
N ASP A 302 7.25 25.01 2.79
CA ASP A 302 8.26 25.35 3.79
C ASP A 302 9.51 24.48 3.73
N ILE A 303 9.64 23.62 2.71
CA ILE A 303 10.83 22.78 2.46
C ILE A 303 11.37 23.09 1.07
N LEU A 304 12.45 23.87 1.01
CA LEU A 304 13.09 24.27 -0.25
C LEU A 304 13.98 23.15 -0.79
N THR A 305 14.23 23.10 -2.10
CA THR A 305 15.11 22.09 -2.73
C THR A 305 16.56 22.10 -2.22
N LYS A 306 17.01 23.23 -1.66
CA LYS A 306 18.34 23.40 -1.04
C LYS A 306 18.40 22.97 0.44
N ASP A 307 17.26 22.63 1.02
CA ASP A 307 17.19 22.14 2.40
C ASP A 307 17.95 20.80 2.52
N PRO A 308 18.79 20.60 3.55
CA PRO A 308 19.59 19.38 3.68
C PRO A 308 18.75 18.10 3.82
N ASP A 309 17.51 18.22 4.30
CA ASP A 309 16.58 17.10 4.44
C ASP A 309 15.50 17.10 3.35
N PHE A 310 15.62 17.97 2.34
CA PHE A 310 14.68 18.05 1.21
C PHE A 310 14.41 16.68 0.61
N LEU A 311 15.46 15.97 0.19
CA LEU A 311 15.33 14.68 -0.47
C LEU A 311 14.60 13.68 0.43
N VAL A 312 14.97 13.58 1.70
CA VAL A 312 14.35 12.65 2.66
C VAL A 312 12.86 12.95 2.85
N ILE A 313 12.51 14.21 3.13
CA ILE A 313 11.12 14.62 3.39
C ILE A 313 10.28 14.46 2.12
N GLN A 314 10.81 14.89 0.97
CA GLN A 314 10.17 14.74 -0.33
C GLN A 314 9.90 13.27 -0.68
N SER A 315 10.86 12.38 -0.39
CA SER A 315 10.72 10.93 -0.63
C SER A 315 9.55 10.32 0.13
N LEU A 316 9.38 10.71 1.40
CA LEU A 316 8.28 10.23 2.22
C LEU A 316 6.93 10.72 1.68
N ALA A 317 6.88 11.96 1.18
CA ALA A 317 5.66 12.52 0.58
C ALA A 317 5.31 11.84 -0.75
N GLU A 318 6.30 11.64 -1.63
CA GLU A 318 6.14 10.93 -2.92
C GLU A 318 5.76 9.46 -2.72
N ALA A 319 6.26 8.83 -1.65
CA ALA A 319 5.86 7.49 -1.26
C ALA A 319 4.47 7.42 -0.59
N GLY A 320 3.81 8.56 -0.36
CA GLY A 320 2.52 8.63 0.34
C GLY A 320 2.57 8.23 1.82
N LEU A 321 3.77 8.22 2.43
CA LEU A 321 3.99 7.81 3.82
C LEU A 321 3.72 8.93 4.82
N ILE A 322 3.77 10.17 4.37
CA ILE A 322 3.42 11.36 5.16
C ILE A 322 2.33 12.17 4.44
N PRO A 323 1.39 12.80 5.18
CA PRO A 323 0.34 13.62 4.57
C PRO A 323 0.92 14.76 3.74
N SER A 324 0.45 14.88 2.50
CA SER A 324 0.77 15.96 1.57
C SER A 324 -0.33 16.09 0.51
N SER A 325 -0.25 17.11 -0.34
CA SER A 325 -1.12 17.20 -1.51
C SER A 325 -0.99 15.99 -2.45
N LEU A 326 0.17 15.32 -2.48
CA LEU A 326 0.42 14.13 -3.30
C LEU A 326 -0.37 12.91 -2.80
N SER A 327 -0.66 12.84 -1.50
CA SER A 327 -1.47 11.79 -0.89
C SER A 327 -2.96 12.13 -0.84
N GLY A 328 -3.39 13.19 -1.54
CA GLY A 328 -4.78 13.65 -1.57
C GLY A 328 -5.20 14.55 -0.40
N ASP A 329 -4.28 14.93 0.50
CA ASP A 329 -4.55 15.91 1.55
C ASP A 329 -4.23 17.32 1.06
N ALA A 330 -5.23 17.97 0.45
CA ALA A 330 -5.09 19.34 -0.06
C ALA A 330 -4.78 20.38 1.02
N THR A 331 -4.97 20.05 2.31
CA THR A 331 -4.71 20.95 3.42
C THR A 331 -3.28 20.81 3.98
N ALA A 332 -2.61 19.69 3.70
CA ALA A 332 -1.24 19.41 4.11
C ALA A 332 -0.19 20.12 3.23
N VAL A 333 -0.24 21.46 3.20
CA VAL A 333 0.62 22.32 2.37
C VAL A 333 1.99 22.60 3.01
N LEU A 334 2.09 22.43 4.33
CA LEU A 334 3.30 22.70 5.12
C LEU A 334 3.76 21.43 5.85
N PHE A 335 5.06 21.15 5.81
CA PHE A 335 5.66 20.04 6.56
C PHE A 335 5.89 20.39 8.02
N ARG A 336 6.22 21.64 8.34
CA ARG A 336 6.62 22.14 9.67
C ARG A 336 7.81 21.34 10.25
N PRO A 337 9.01 21.48 9.68
CA PRO A 337 10.14 20.60 9.98
C PRO A 337 10.57 20.60 11.45
N ASP A 338 10.55 21.76 12.10
CA ASP A 338 11.04 21.93 13.46
C ASP A 338 9.96 21.72 14.54
N ALA A 339 8.71 21.49 14.13
CA ALA A 339 7.65 21.17 15.07
C ALA A 339 7.88 19.78 15.70
N PRO A 340 7.47 19.58 16.97
CA PRO A 340 7.51 18.27 17.61
C PRO A 340 6.73 17.21 16.82
N LEU A 341 7.27 16.00 16.76
CA LEU A 341 6.51 14.84 16.30
C LEU A 341 5.53 14.40 17.40
N THR A 342 4.26 14.22 17.06
CA THR A 342 3.26 13.70 18.01
C THR A 342 3.14 12.17 17.94
N ARG A 343 2.60 11.54 18.98
CA ARG A 343 2.39 10.08 19.02
C ARG A 343 1.56 9.55 17.85
N GLU A 344 0.47 10.23 17.50
CA GLU A 344 -0.36 9.81 16.35
C GLU A 344 0.38 9.93 15.02
N GLN A 345 1.29 10.92 14.87
CA GLN A 345 2.09 11.11 13.67
C GLN A 345 3.18 10.05 13.55
N LEU A 346 3.83 9.69 14.66
CA LEU A 346 4.76 8.56 14.70
C LEU A 346 4.10 7.30 14.15
N ILE A 347 2.92 6.94 14.65
CA ILE A 347 2.20 5.75 14.22
C ILE A 347 1.74 5.88 12.77
N LEU A 348 1.17 7.02 12.38
CA LEU A 348 0.73 7.26 11.00
C LEU A 348 1.86 7.09 9.97
N TRP A 349 3.07 7.54 10.29
CA TRP A 349 4.21 7.47 9.37
C TRP A 349 4.91 6.11 9.40
N LYS A 350 4.93 5.44 10.55
CA LYS A 350 5.65 4.19 10.76
C LYS A 350 4.89 2.97 10.26
N VAL A 351 3.62 2.83 10.62
CA VAL A 351 2.84 1.60 10.37
C VAL A 351 2.76 1.19 8.90
N PRO A 352 2.64 2.09 7.91
CA PRO A 352 2.66 1.69 6.50
C PRO A 352 3.93 0.92 6.09
N LEU A 353 5.07 1.19 6.75
CA LEU A 353 6.33 0.49 6.51
C LEU A 353 6.39 -0.88 7.18
N ASP A 354 5.56 -1.09 8.21
CA ASP A 354 5.40 -2.38 8.88
C ASP A 354 4.46 -3.30 8.11
N THR A 355 3.30 -2.78 7.71
CA THR A 355 2.29 -3.58 7.04
C THR A 355 2.62 -3.82 5.58
N ARG A 356 3.26 -2.86 4.89
CA ARG A 356 3.52 -2.90 3.44
C ARG A 356 2.26 -3.16 2.59
N GLN A 357 1.10 -2.85 3.15
CA GLN A 357 -0.21 -3.09 2.56
C GLN A 357 -1.07 -1.85 2.75
N ALA A 358 -2.15 -1.75 1.97
CA ALA A 358 -3.16 -0.74 2.20
C ALA A 358 -3.68 -0.84 3.65
N LEU A 359 -3.71 0.30 4.35
CA LEU A 359 -4.25 0.34 5.70
C LEU A 359 -5.78 0.12 5.64
N PRO A 360 -6.36 -0.59 6.62
CA PRO A 360 -7.79 -0.82 6.67
C PRO A 360 -8.55 0.51 6.85
N SER A 361 -9.78 0.56 6.38
CA SER A 361 -10.71 1.61 6.79
C SER A 361 -10.89 1.57 8.31
N ALA A 362 -10.90 2.73 8.95
CA ALA A 362 -11.07 2.84 10.38
C ALA A 362 -11.91 4.06 10.74
N ASN A 363 -12.73 3.91 11.77
CA ASN A 363 -13.44 4.99 12.43
C ASN A 363 -13.10 5.01 13.92
N LEU A 364 -13.67 5.97 14.63
CA LEU A 364 -13.45 6.16 16.06
C LEU A 364 -13.84 4.92 16.86
N GLU A 365 -14.99 4.34 16.54
CA GLU A 365 -15.57 3.19 17.24
C GLU A 365 -14.67 1.96 17.14
N ALA A 366 -14.13 1.68 15.95
CA ALA A 366 -13.23 0.55 15.72
C ALA A 366 -11.94 0.66 16.54
N VAL A 367 -11.33 1.85 16.60
CA VAL A 367 -10.13 2.08 17.42
C VAL A 367 -10.47 1.99 18.91
N LYS A 368 -11.60 2.54 19.34
CA LYS A 368 -12.05 2.47 20.74
C LYS A 368 -12.29 1.03 21.19
N GLN A 369 -12.88 0.19 20.34
CA GLN A 369 -13.15 -1.22 20.66
C GLN A 369 -11.88 -2.08 20.69
N THR A 370 -10.93 -1.82 19.80
CA THR A 370 -9.69 -2.62 19.69
C THR A 370 -8.66 -2.23 20.74
N TRP A 371 -8.37 -0.94 20.89
CA TRP A 371 -7.35 -0.45 21.82
C TRP A 371 -7.89 -0.06 23.20
N GLY A 372 -9.19 0.24 23.34
CA GLY A 372 -9.77 0.66 24.62
C GLY A 372 -9.35 2.08 25.07
N PHE A 373 -8.84 2.92 24.17
CA PHE A 373 -8.39 4.26 24.52
C PHE A 373 -9.55 5.18 24.94
N GLN A 374 -9.39 5.82 26.09
CA GLN A 374 -10.37 6.77 26.63
C GLN A 374 -10.40 8.08 25.82
N ASP A 375 -9.29 8.42 25.17
CA ASP A 375 -9.08 9.67 24.44
C ASP A 375 -9.08 9.50 22.91
N THR A 376 -9.73 8.45 22.41
CA THR A 376 -9.87 8.17 20.96
C THR A 376 -10.42 9.39 20.19
N GLY A 377 -11.29 10.19 20.82
CA GLY A 377 -11.86 11.43 20.24
C GLY A 377 -10.84 12.50 19.86
N ASN A 378 -9.62 12.43 20.40
CA ASN A 378 -8.55 13.40 20.12
C ASN A 378 -7.62 12.95 18.99
N ILE A 379 -7.80 11.74 18.44
CA ILE A 379 -6.99 11.19 17.36
C ILE A 379 -7.40 11.84 16.04
N GLN A 380 -6.41 12.28 15.25
CA GLN A 380 -6.70 12.79 13.91
C GLN A 380 -7.30 11.69 13.01
N PRO A 381 -8.33 11.98 12.18
CA PRO A 381 -9.00 10.96 11.37
C PRO A 381 -8.05 10.11 10.51
N GLN A 382 -7.03 10.73 9.93
CA GLN A 382 -6.03 10.04 9.11
C GLN A 382 -5.17 9.04 9.88
N ALA A 383 -5.00 9.21 11.20
CA ALA A 383 -4.22 8.30 12.04
C ALA A 383 -5.03 7.09 12.51
N LEU A 384 -6.37 7.14 12.47
CA LEU A 384 -7.22 6.02 12.92
C LEU A 384 -6.88 4.71 12.19
N LYS A 385 -6.69 4.77 10.87
CA LYS A 385 -6.33 3.60 10.05
C LYS A 385 -4.98 2.99 10.43
N ALA A 386 -3.99 3.83 10.73
CA ALA A 386 -2.67 3.39 11.13
C ALA A 386 -2.68 2.80 12.55
N ILE A 387 -3.41 3.44 13.47
CA ILE A 387 -3.56 2.95 14.85
C ILE A 387 -4.33 1.62 14.88
N LEU A 388 -5.39 1.48 14.08
CA LEU A 388 -6.11 0.22 13.95
C LEU A 388 -5.22 -0.89 13.37
N ALA A 389 -4.47 -0.60 12.30
CA ALA A 389 -3.53 -1.55 11.72
C ALA A 389 -2.39 -1.93 12.69
N ASP A 390 -1.90 -0.99 13.50
CA ASP A 390 -0.87 -1.27 14.50
C ASP A 390 -1.34 -2.33 15.50
N PHE A 391 -2.62 -2.32 15.88
CA PHE A 391 -3.19 -3.36 16.75
C PHE A 391 -3.08 -4.76 16.15
N GLN A 392 -3.27 -4.88 14.83
CA GLN A 392 -3.23 -6.15 14.10
C GLN A 392 -1.83 -6.78 14.10
N ASN A 393 -0.77 -5.99 14.36
CA ASN A 393 0.58 -6.49 14.56
C ASN A 393 0.79 -7.15 15.94
N GLY A 394 -0.24 -7.19 16.80
CA GLY A 394 -0.21 -7.88 18.08
C GLY A 394 0.92 -7.39 18.99
N GLU A 395 1.75 -8.32 19.47
CA GLU A 395 2.89 -8.01 20.33
C GLU A 395 4.01 -7.23 19.61
N GLN A 396 4.02 -7.21 18.27
CA GLN A 396 4.95 -6.37 17.49
C GLN A 396 4.41 -4.96 17.21
N SER A 397 3.23 -4.61 17.72
CA SER A 397 2.68 -3.25 17.58
C SER A 397 3.63 -2.18 18.11
N ASN A 398 3.72 -1.06 17.40
CA ASN A 398 4.55 0.06 17.79
C ASN A 398 4.04 0.69 19.09
N ILE A 399 2.71 0.79 19.29
CA ILE A 399 2.13 1.34 20.51
C ILE A 399 2.54 0.54 21.74
N ARG A 400 2.49 -0.80 21.71
CA ARG A 400 2.91 -1.63 22.85
C ARG A 400 4.41 -1.51 23.10
N ARG A 401 5.21 -1.55 22.04
CA ARG A 401 6.68 -1.48 22.11
C ARG A 401 7.18 -0.16 22.69
N VAL A 402 6.52 0.94 22.34
CA VAL A 402 6.98 2.30 22.66
C VAL A 402 6.30 2.87 23.89
N PHE A 403 5.02 2.59 24.10
CA PHE A 403 4.23 3.20 25.18
C PHE A 403 3.78 2.20 26.25
N GLY A 404 4.03 0.90 26.04
CA GLY A 404 3.58 -0.15 26.93
C GLY A 404 2.05 -0.27 26.97
N TYR A 405 1.55 -0.88 28.04
CA TYR A 405 0.11 -0.88 28.33
C TYR A 405 -0.37 0.52 28.68
N THR A 406 -1.32 1.04 27.91
CA THR A 406 -1.96 2.33 28.18
C THR A 406 -3.44 2.31 27.80
N THR A 407 -4.26 2.99 28.59
CA THR A 407 -5.67 3.28 28.28
C THR A 407 -5.88 4.73 27.83
N LEU A 408 -4.80 5.53 27.79
CA LEU A 408 -4.75 6.91 27.29
C LEU A 408 -3.63 7.01 26.26
N PHE A 409 -3.98 7.10 24.99
CA PHE A 409 -2.99 7.14 23.92
C PHE A 409 -2.19 8.45 23.93
N GLN A 410 -2.87 9.55 24.26
CA GLN A 410 -2.38 10.93 24.23
C GLN A 410 -1.87 11.31 22.83
N PRO A 411 -2.74 11.34 21.81
CA PRO A 411 -2.34 11.44 20.40
C PRO A 411 -1.49 12.67 20.07
N LYS A 412 -1.68 13.78 20.81
CA LYS A 412 -0.96 15.05 20.62
C LYS A 412 0.31 15.18 21.47
N LYS A 413 0.61 14.20 22.33
CA LYS A 413 1.81 14.24 23.15
C LYS A 413 3.06 14.17 22.25
N PRO A 414 4.06 15.05 22.47
CA PRO A 414 5.33 14.97 21.78
C PRO A 414 6.07 13.65 22.08
N VAL A 415 6.82 13.17 21.10
CA VAL A 415 7.63 11.96 21.19
C VAL A 415 9.08 12.32 21.52
N THR A 416 9.70 11.55 22.42
CA THR A 416 11.12 11.63 22.76
C THR A 416 11.99 10.88 21.75
N ARG A 417 13.28 11.18 21.67
CA ARG A 417 14.24 10.44 20.83
C ARG A 417 14.34 8.97 21.21
N ALA A 418 14.23 8.65 22.50
CA ALA A 418 14.24 7.27 22.98
C ALA A 418 12.99 6.50 22.50
N GLU A 419 11.79 7.08 22.64
CA GLU A 419 10.54 6.51 22.12
C GLU A 419 10.59 6.31 20.59
N ALA A 420 11.09 7.30 19.86
CA ALA A 420 11.26 7.21 18.40
C ALA A 420 12.23 6.07 18.01
N SER A 421 13.33 5.90 18.75
CA SER A 421 14.28 4.82 18.51
C SER A 421 13.66 3.45 18.79
N ALA A 422 12.87 3.33 19.86
CA ALA A 422 12.14 2.10 20.15
C ALA A 422 11.18 1.73 19.02
N ALA A 423 10.48 2.71 18.42
CA ALA A 423 9.59 2.47 17.28
C ALA A 423 10.35 1.98 16.04
N LEU A 424 11.52 2.57 15.76
CA LEU A 424 12.34 2.27 14.57
C LEU A 424 13.19 1.01 14.71
N TRP A 425 13.27 0.41 15.89
CA TRP A 425 14.11 -0.78 16.13
C TRP A 425 13.62 -2.03 15.41
N TYR A 426 12.35 -2.07 15.00
CA TYR A 426 11.78 -3.19 14.24
C TYR A 426 10.88 -2.69 13.13
N PHE A 427 10.94 -3.35 11.98
CA PHE A 427 10.01 -3.11 10.87
C PHE A 427 9.37 -4.41 10.40
N GLY A 428 8.05 -4.39 10.23
CA GLY A 428 7.29 -5.50 9.65
C GLY A 428 6.17 -6.00 10.55
N THR A 429 5.47 -7.02 10.08
CA THR A 429 4.44 -7.73 10.85
C THR A 429 5.06 -8.91 11.61
N GLN A 430 4.25 -9.64 12.38
CA GLN A 430 4.70 -10.84 13.07
C GLN A 430 5.12 -11.93 12.07
N GLY A 431 6.38 -12.37 12.14
CA GLY A 431 6.92 -13.43 11.29
C GLY A 431 7.52 -12.97 9.96
N GLU A 432 7.32 -11.72 9.53
CA GLU A 432 7.83 -11.18 8.25
C GLU A 432 8.60 -9.86 8.39
N GLY A 433 8.98 -9.51 9.63
CA GLY A 433 9.75 -8.31 9.93
C GLY A 433 11.24 -8.55 10.18
N ILE A 434 11.93 -7.46 10.52
CA ILE A 434 13.35 -7.44 10.83
C ILE A 434 13.61 -6.42 11.95
N SER A 435 14.41 -6.83 12.94
CA SER A 435 14.94 -5.97 14.00
C SER A 435 16.29 -5.35 13.63
N ALA A 436 16.71 -4.33 14.37
CA ALA A 436 18.00 -3.68 14.15
C ALA A 436 19.15 -4.66 14.44
N THR A 437 18.98 -5.48 15.49
CA THR A 437 19.90 -6.57 15.83
C THR A 437 20.06 -7.56 14.67
N GLU A 438 18.96 -7.99 14.05
CA GLU A 438 19.02 -8.92 12.90
C GLU A 438 19.66 -8.27 11.68
N ALA A 439 19.34 -7.02 11.38
CA ALA A 439 19.97 -6.28 10.29
C ALA A 439 21.49 -6.14 10.47
N LEU A 440 21.97 -5.95 11.70
CA LEU A 440 23.41 -5.94 12.01
C LEU A 440 24.07 -7.29 11.75
N LYS A 441 23.40 -8.40 12.09
CA LYS A 441 23.89 -9.75 11.81
C LYS A 441 23.95 -10.08 10.32
N LEU A 442 23.16 -9.40 9.48
CA LEU A 442 23.20 -9.58 8.03
C LEU A 442 24.29 -8.74 7.35
N LYS A 443 24.84 -7.73 8.04
CA LYS A 443 25.93 -6.87 7.53
C LYS A 443 27.33 -7.39 7.87
N ASN A 444 27.46 -8.17 8.94
CA ASN A 444 28.69 -8.83 9.38
C ASN A 444 28.73 -10.26 8.84
#